data_AF-A0A0E4BXC9-F1
#
_entry.id   AF-A0A0E4BXC9-F1
#
_cell.length_a   1.000
_cell.length_b   1.000
_cell.length_c   1.000
_cell.angle_alpha   90.00
_cell.angle_beta   90.00
_cell.angle_gamma   90.00
#
_symmetry.space_group_name_H-M   'P 1'
#
loop_
_entity.id
_entity.type
_entity.pdbx_description
1 polymer ?
#
loop_
_entity_poly.entity_id
_entity_poly.type
_entity_poly.pdbx_seq_one_letter_code
_entity_poly.pdbx_strand_id
1 'polypeptide(L)'
;MTGTFEVILHKKADLAGQPFADLSYPLIETATDWVLTGFSHPNYLAEFGAQGQSEVYAKSSLDLAMKDAFRKMRRFLMNVKGLSEDEAIALMSAAVDFGVTQVVDGNWGVHAILSKRLFENAS
;
A
#
# COMPACT_ATOMS: atom_id res chain seq x y z
N MET A 1 5.47 -24.83 -7.07
CA MET A 1 6.21 -23.82 -7.84
C MET A 1 7.62 -23.71 -7.28
N THR A 2 8.61 -23.49 -8.13
CA THR A 2 9.99 -23.15 -7.73
C THR A 2 10.33 -21.78 -8.29
N GLY A 3 10.85 -20.87 -7.46
CA GLY A 3 11.21 -19.51 -7.85
C GLY A 3 12.64 -19.18 -7.43
N THR A 4 13.29 -18.28 -8.18
CA THR A 4 14.59 -17.72 -7.82
C THR A 4 14.38 -16.30 -7.32
N PHE A 5 14.98 -15.95 -6.18
CA PHE A 5 14.78 -14.66 -5.51
C PHE A 5 16.12 -14.05 -5.13
N GLU A 6 16.18 -12.73 -5.16
CA GLU A 6 17.28 -11.94 -4.58
C GLU A 6 16.76 -11.17 -3.37
N VAL A 7 17.58 -11.10 -2.31
CA VAL A 7 17.23 -10.37 -1.08
C VAL A 7 18.21 -9.22 -0.91
N ILE A 8 17.68 -8.00 -0.96
CA ILE A 8 18.45 -6.76 -0.81
C ILE A 8 17.97 -6.05 0.47
N LEU A 9 18.91 -5.67 1.33
CA LEU A 9 18.61 -4.92 2.55
C LEU A 9 18.83 -3.42 2.32
N HIS A 10 17.77 -2.64 2.46
CA HIS A 10 17.84 -1.17 2.51
C HIS A 10 17.92 -0.70 3.96
N LYS A 11 19.01 -0.05 4.36
CA LYS A 11 19.16 0.47 5.73
C LYS A 11 18.29 1.70 5.92
N LYS A 12 17.76 1.86 7.13
CA LYS A 12 16.92 3.02 7.51
C LYS A 12 17.56 4.37 7.18
N ALA A 13 18.89 4.49 7.33
CA ALA A 13 19.63 5.72 7.05
C ALA A 13 19.63 6.10 5.56
N ASP A 14 19.43 5.12 4.67
CA ASP A 14 19.56 5.29 3.21
C ASP A 14 18.19 5.37 2.51
N LEU A 15 17.11 5.53 3.28
CA LEU A 15 15.75 5.52 2.77
C LEU A 15 15.29 6.86 2.19
N ALA A 16 15.97 7.95 2.54
CA ALA A 16 15.59 9.28 2.09
C ALA A 16 15.59 9.39 0.55
N GLY A 17 14.50 9.91 -0.01
CA GLY A 17 14.33 10.03 -1.47
C GLY A 17 13.99 8.73 -2.21
N GLN A 18 13.92 7.59 -1.51
CA GLN A 18 13.55 6.32 -2.13
C GLN A 18 12.03 6.12 -2.17
N PRO A 19 11.49 5.32 -3.10
CA PRO A 19 10.06 5.00 -3.15
C PRO A 19 9.52 4.29 -1.91
N PHE A 20 10.41 3.68 -1.13
CA PHE A 20 10.12 2.98 0.12
C PHE A 20 10.58 3.78 1.36
N ALA A 21 10.76 5.11 1.23
CA ALA A 21 11.27 5.98 2.29
C ALA A 21 10.49 5.89 3.61
N ASP A 22 9.18 5.74 3.49
CA ASP A 22 8.24 5.82 4.61
C ASP A 22 7.36 4.55 4.70
N LEU A 23 7.97 3.43 4.32
CA LEU A 23 7.26 2.17 4.13
C LEU A 23 6.95 1.49 5.47
N SER A 24 5.67 1.30 5.77
CA SER A 24 5.17 0.57 6.94
C SER A 24 4.19 -0.54 6.56
N TYR A 25 4.19 -0.95 5.29
CA TYR A 25 3.25 -1.88 4.68
C TYR A 25 3.91 -2.56 3.46
N PRO A 26 3.35 -3.66 2.92
CA PRO A 26 3.85 -4.25 1.67
C PRO A 26 3.66 -3.31 0.48
N LEU A 27 4.76 -3.04 -0.24
CA LEU A 27 4.79 -2.36 -1.52
C LEU A 27 5.32 -3.34 -2.57
N ILE A 28 4.63 -3.44 -3.70
CA ILE A 28 5.09 -4.20 -4.86
C ILE A 28 5.45 -3.19 -5.95
N GLU A 29 6.59 -3.42 -6.58
CA GLU A 29 7.06 -2.66 -7.73
C GLU A 29 7.20 -3.58 -8.94
N THR A 30 6.67 -3.13 -10.09
CA THR A 30 6.91 -3.77 -11.39
C THR A 30 7.70 -2.81 -12.29
N ALA A 31 7.97 -3.21 -13.53
CA ALA A 31 8.56 -2.32 -14.51
C ALA A 31 7.73 -1.03 -14.73
N THR A 32 6.39 -1.14 -14.64
CA THR A 32 5.45 -0.08 -15.04
C THR A 32 4.64 0.51 -13.91
N ASP A 33 4.53 -0.17 -12.76
CA ASP A 33 3.53 0.16 -11.75
C ASP A 33 4.08 0.04 -10.33
N TRP A 34 3.45 0.80 -9.44
CA TRP A 34 3.50 0.62 -8.00
C TRP A 34 2.18 0.04 -7.52
N VAL A 35 2.22 -1.01 -6.70
CA VAL A 35 1.02 -1.63 -6.13
C VAL A 35 1.11 -1.60 -4.61
N LEU A 36 0.18 -0.89 -3.99
CA LEU A 36 0.09 -0.71 -2.54
C LEU A 36 -1.08 -1.50 -1.99
N THR A 37 -0.87 -2.27 -0.92
CA THR A 37 -1.92 -3.10 -0.33
C THR A 37 -2.45 -2.51 0.98
N GLY A 38 -3.74 -2.19 1.00
CA GLY A 38 -4.54 -1.94 2.19
C GLY A 38 -5.15 -3.21 2.76
N PHE A 39 -5.33 -3.24 4.07
CA PHE A 39 -5.97 -4.35 4.79
C PHE A 39 -7.07 -3.83 5.71
N SER A 40 -8.01 -4.70 6.09
CA SER A 40 -9.06 -4.36 7.08
C SER A 40 -8.44 -3.73 8.33
N HIS A 41 -7.32 -4.28 8.76
CA HIS A 41 -6.51 -3.81 9.87
C HIS A 41 -5.04 -3.67 9.43
N PRO A 42 -4.48 -2.45 9.36
CA PRO A 42 -3.13 -2.22 8.82
C PRO A 42 -2.04 -2.97 9.59
N ASN A 43 -2.22 -3.08 10.91
CA ASN A 43 -1.41 -3.92 11.80
C ASN A 43 -2.33 -4.57 12.84
N TYR A 44 -3.04 -5.63 12.43
CA TYR A 44 -4.03 -6.32 13.26
C TYR A 44 -3.46 -6.88 14.57
N LEU A 45 -2.17 -7.23 14.61
CA LEU A 45 -1.51 -7.70 15.83
C LEU A 45 -1.34 -6.57 16.85
N ALA A 46 -0.97 -5.37 16.40
CA ALA A 46 -0.89 -4.20 17.28
C ALA A 46 -2.29 -3.73 17.71
N GLU A 47 -3.28 -3.82 16.82
CA GLU A 47 -4.66 -3.38 17.08
C GLU A 47 -5.40 -4.29 18.07
N PHE A 48 -5.23 -5.61 17.95
CA PHE A 48 -5.99 -6.59 18.74
C PHE A 48 -5.14 -7.32 19.80
N GLY A 49 -3.83 -7.06 19.86
CA GLY A 49 -2.92 -7.66 20.83
C GLY A 49 -2.98 -9.19 20.82
N ALA A 50 -3.10 -9.78 22.01
CA ALA A 50 -3.13 -11.23 22.19
C ALA A 50 -4.28 -11.93 21.45
N GLN A 51 -5.36 -11.22 21.12
CA GLN A 51 -6.52 -11.76 20.41
C GLN A 51 -6.44 -11.58 18.90
N GLY A 52 -5.34 -11.03 18.36
CA GLY A 52 -5.27 -10.67 16.94
C GLY A 52 -5.49 -11.83 15.98
N GLN A 53 -5.07 -13.04 16.32
CA GLN A 53 -5.26 -14.20 15.45
C GLN A 53 -6.72 -14.68 15.36
N SER A 54 -7.57 -14.34 16.35
CA SER A 54 -9.00 -14.69 16.33
C SER A 54 -9.88 -13.52 15.89
N GLU A 55 -9.64 -12.32 16.43
CA GLU A 55 -10.47 -11.13 16.18
C GLU A 55 -10.43 -10.69 14.71
N VAL A 56 -9.30 -10.93 14.03
CA VAL A 56 -9.14 -10.55 12.62
C VAL A 56 -10.13 -11.25 11.68
N TYR A 57 -10.61 -12.44 12.04
CA TYR A 57 -11.63 -13.17 11.28
C TYR A 57 -13.05 -12.71 11.58
N ALA A 58 -13.27 -12.06 12.73
CA ALA A 58 -14.58 -11.52 13.11
C ALA A 58 -14.80 -10.07 12.63
N LYS A 59 -13.71 -9.36 12.31
CA LYS A 59 -13.72 -7.91 12.01
C LYS A 59 -13.27 -7.56 10.59
N SER A 60 -13.28 -8.54 9.70
CA SER A 60 -12.96 -8.36 8.28
C SER A 60 -13.89 -7.36 7.59
N SER A 61 -13.34 -6.44 6.80
CA SER A 61 -14.14 -5.44 6.09
C SER A 61 -13.42 -4.90 4.85
N LEU A 62 -14.10 -4.95 3.71
CA LEU A 62 -13.62 -4.30 2.47
C LEU A 62 -13.60 -2.78 2.61
N ASP A 63 -14.54 -2.20 3.35
CA ASP A 63 -14.58 -0.76 3.58
C ASP A 63 -13.37 -0.28 4.38
N LEU A 64 -12.97 -1.04 5.41
CA LEU A 64 -11.75 -0.75 6.17
C LEU A 64 -10.50 -0.95 5.31
N ALA A 65 -10.45 -2.02 4.52
CA ALA A 65 -9.34 -2.28 3.60
C ALA A 65 -9.19 -1.18 2.53
N MET A 66 -10.30 -0.69 1.99
CA MET A 66 -10.32 0.44 1.05
C MET A 66 -9.85 1.73 1.71
N LYS A 67 -10.30 2.03 2.94
CA LYS A 67 -9.81 3.20 3.70
C LYS A 67 -8.31 3.13 3.97
N ASP A 68 -7.78 1.94 4.26
CA ASP A 68 -6.35 1.74 4.45
C ASP A 68 -5.57 1.90 3.14
N ALA A 69 -6.05 1.30 2.03
CA ALA A 69 -5.44 1.45 0.71
C ALA A 69 -5.40 2.94 0.29
N PHE A 70 -6.49 3.68 0.50
CA PHE A 70 -6.56 5.13 0.29
C PHE A 70 -5.48 5.88 1.10
N ARG A 71 -5.40 5.63 2.42
CA ARG A 71 -4.42 6.30 3.29
C ARG A 71 -2.98 6.03 2.84
N LYS A 72 -2.68 4.80 2.44
CA LYS A 72 -1.36 4.37 1.97
C LYS A 72 -1.01 5.01 0.63
N MET A 73 -1.93 5.00 -0.34
CA MET A 73 -1.74 5.67 -1.62
C MET A 73 -1.56 7.18 -1.45
N ARG A 74 -2.41 7.83 -0.63
CA ARG A 74 -2.27 9.26 -0.30
C ARG A 74 -0.88 9.57 0.27
N ARG A 75 -0.44 8.81 1.27
CA ARG A 75 0.87 8.96 1.89
C ARG A 75 2.01 8.74 0.90
N PHE A 76 1.89 7.77 0.01
CA PHE A 76 2.88 7.53 -1.04
C PHE A 76 2.96 8.71 -2.02
N LEU A 77 1.83 9.18 -2.53
CA LEU A 77 1.79 10.34 -3.43
C LEU A 77 2.34 11.62 -2.77
N MET A 78 2.05 11.85 -1.49
CA MET A 78 2.55 13.02 -0.79
C MET A 78 4.05 12.90 -0.45
N ASN A 79 4.45 11.82 0.22
CA ASN A 79 5.79 11.72 0.79
C ASN A 79 6.85 11.29 -0.25
N VAL A 80 6.45 10.55 -1.29
CA VAL A 80 7.36 10.02 -2.32
C VAL A 80 7.26 10.81 -3.62
N LYS A 81 6.04 11.21 -4.02
CA LYS A 81 5.83 11.97 -5.27
C LYS A 81 5.71 13.48 -5.06
N GLY A 82 5.72 13.95 -3.82
CA GLY A 82 5.76 15.38 -3.50
C GLY A 82 4.46 16.12 -3.78
N LEU A 83 3.34 15.41 -3.95
CA LEU A 83 2.03 16.04 -4.18
C LEU A 83 1.47 16.62 -2.87
N SER A 84 0.70 17.70 -2.98
CA SER A 84 -0.19 18.12 -1.90
C SER A 84 -1.29 17.08 -1.66
N GLU A 85 -1.98 17.19 -0.52
CA GLU A 85 -3.10 16.29 -0.22
C GLU A 85 -4.23 16.40 -1.27
N ASP A 86 -4.56 17.62 -1.71
CA ASP A 86 -5.60 17.85 -2.72
C ASP A 86 -5.22 17.25 -4.07
N GLU A 87 -3.96 17.43 -4.51
CA GLU A 87 -3.43 16.81 -5.74
C GLU A 87 -3.40 15.29 -5.65
N ALA A 88 -3.02 14.73 -4.50
CA ALA A 88 -3.00 13.29 -4.28
C ALA A 88 -4.41 12.69 -4.36
N ILE A 89 -5.40 13.33 -3.72
CA ILE A 89 -6.80 12.91 -3.75
C ILE A 89 -7.36 13.01 -5.18
N ALA A 90 -7.11 14.12 -5.87
CA ALA A 90 -7.55 14.32 -7.25
C ALA A 90 -6.96 13.26 -8.18
N LEU A 91 -5.64 13.04 -8.10
CA LEU A 91 -4.94 12.06 -8.93
C LEU A 91 -5.44 10.64 -8.68
N MET A 92 -5.53 10.21 -7.41
CA MET A 92 -5.94 8.83 -7.12
C MET A 92 -7.41 8.57 -7.48
N SER A 93 -8.26 9.60 -7.43
CA SER A 93 -9.65 9.48 -7.87
C SER A 93 -9.78 9.29 -9.38
N ALA A 94 -8.82 9.81 -10.15
CA ALA A 94 -8.88 9.83 -11.61
C ALA A 94 -8.03 8.75 -12.30
N ALA A 95 -6.93 8.32 -11.68
CA ALA A 95 -5.88 7.57 -12.36
C ALA A 95 -5.27 6.42 -11.54
N VAL A 96 -5.79 6.14 -10.33
CA VAL A 96 -5.40 4.96 -9.54
C VAL A 96 -6.56 3.97 -9.53
N ASP A 97 -6.26 2.73 -9.90
CA ASP A 97 -7.23 1.64 -9.84
C ASP A 97 -7.16 0.96 -8.46
N PHE A 98 -8.31 0.78 -7.83
CA PHE A 98 -8.45 0.04 -6.58
C PHE A 98 -9.15 -1.29 -6.84
N GLY A 99 -8.50 -2.39 -6.48
CA GLY A 99 -9.00 -3.76 -6.70
C GLY A 99 -9.04 -4.57 -5.41
N VAL A 100 -9.98 -5.50 -5.31
CA VAL A 100 -10.03 -6.46 -4.19
C VAL A 100 -8.92 -7.48 -4.39
N THR A 101 -8.04 -7.62 -3.40
CA THR A 101 -6.96 -8.62 -3.42
C THR A 101 -7.48 -9.98 -2.98
N GLN A 102 -8.17 -10.02 -1.84
CA GLN A 102 -8.78 -11.22 -1.28
C GLN A 102 -9.80 -10.86 -0.19
N VAL A 103 -10.71 -11.79 0.09
CA VAL A 103 -11.77 -11.70 1.12
C VAL A 103 -11.90 -12.98 1.97
N VAL A 104 -10.81 -13.74 2.11
CA VAL A 104 -10.86 -15.07 2.73
C VAL A 104 -9.81 -15.31 3.83
N ASP A 105 -8.85 -14.41 4.01
CA ASP A 105 -7.73 -14.60 4.95
C ASP A 105 -7.98 -13.98 6.34
N GLY A 106 -9.21 -13.62 6.66
CA GLY A 106 -9.56 -12.83 7.85
C GLY A 106 -9.21 -11.35 7.68
N ASN A 107 -7.94 -11.00 7.48
CA ASN A 107 -7.58 -9.61 7.21
C ASN A 107 -7.76 -9.29 5.72
N TRP A 108 -8.98 -8.97 5.28
CA TRP A 108 -9.29 -8.74 3.86
C TRP A 108 -8.44 -7.61 3.28
N GLY A 109 -8.14 -7.70 1.99
CA GLY A 109 -7.18 -6.84 1.31
C GLY A 109 -7.73 -6.13 0.07
N VAL A 110 -7.33 -4.87 -0.11
CA VAL A 110 -7.57 -4.05 -1.30
C VAL A 110 -6.23 -3.53 -1.79
N HIS A 111 -5.93 -3.63 -3.08
CA HIS A 111 -4.73 -3.06 -3.67
C HIS A 111 -5.04 -1.79 -4.48
N ALA A 112 -4.12 -0.85 -4.47
CA ALA A 112 -4.14 0.38 -5.26
C ALA A 112 -2.99 0.35 -6.27
N ILE A 113 -3.28 0.53 -7.56
CA ILE A 113 -2.31 0.42 -8.66
C ILE A 113 -2.06 1.82 -9.22
N LEU A 114 -0.80 2.27 -9.18
CA LEU A 114 -0.35 3.56 -9.69
C LEU A 114 0.67 3.36 -10.82
N SER A 115 0.32 3.80 -12.02
CA SER A 115 1.21 3.70 -13.18
C SER A 115 2.34 4.72 -13.13
N LYS A 116 3.58 4.28 -13.35
CA LYS A 116 4.80 5.10 -13.36
C LYS A 116 4.78 6.17 -14.45
N ARG A 117 4.10 5.90 -15.58
CA ARG A 117 3.94 6.82 -16.72
C ARG A 117 3.35 8.18 -16.35
N LEU A 118 2.57 8.24 -15.26
CA LEU A 118 1.99 9.50 -14.77
C LEU A 118 3.06 10.49 -14.32
N PHE A 119 4.30 10.03 -14.09
CA PHE A 119 5.43 10.83 -13.64
C PHE A 119 6.60 10.83 -14.64
N GLU A 120 6.48 10.16 -15.80
CA GLU A 120 7.56 10.03 -16.79
C GLU A 120 7.76 11.31 -17.64
N ASN A 121 6.78 12.22 -17.65
CA ASN A 121 6.83 13.48 -18.43
C ASN A 121 6.76 14.74 -17.54
N ALA A 122 7.01 14.62 -16.24
CA ALA A 122 7.14 15.77 -15.36
C ALA A 122 8.57 16.33 -15.46
N SER A 123 8.86 16.92 -16.62
CA SER A 123 10.11 17.61 -16.97
C SER A 123 9.82 18.72 -17.95
#